data_AF-A3XNF3-F1
#
_entry.id   AF-A3XNF3-F1
#
_cell.length_a   1.000
_cell.length_b   1.000
_cell.length_c   1.000
_cell.angle_alpha   90.00
_cell.angle_beta   90.00
_cell.angle_gamma   90.00
#
_symmetry.space_group_name_H-M   'P 1'
#
loop_
_entity.id
_entity.type
_entity.pdbx_description
1 polymer ?
#
loop_
_entity_poly.entity_id
_entity_poly.type
_entity_poly.pdbx_seq_one_letter_code
_entity_poly.pdbx_strand_id
1 'polypeptide(L)'
;MNTNRVNNQKIKQIMMLREDRNLLVVAHLSQLLDLVTGIGGFIVPLILWLTQRDKVLNMDEHGKQILNFQISAFIYSIICIPLIFLFGLGILALIALGLLVLIFPIINAIKASNGEPTYYPLSIQFLK
;
A
#
# COMPACT_ATOMS: atom_id res chain seq x y z
N MET A 1 -32.14 -5.51 -12.73
CA MET A 1 -31.24 -6.63 -12.35
C MET A 1 -31.56 -7.03 -10.91
N ASN A 2 -31.72 -8.32 -10.60
CA ASN A 2 -32.18 -8.80 -9.28
C ASN A 2 -31.05 -8.71 -8.23
N THR A 3 -31.26 -7.95 -7.17
CA THR A 3 -30.32 -7.74 -6.05
C THR A 3 -29.87 -9.05 -5.40
N ASN A 4 -30.75 -10.05 -5.28
CA ASN A 4 -30.41 -11.35 -4.70
C ASN A 4 -29.43 -12.15 -5.57
N ARG A 5 -29.49 -11.99 -6.90
CA ARG A 5 -28.55 -12.65 -7.82
C ARG A 5 -27.14 -12.04 -7.72
N VAL A 6 -27.05 -10.71 -7.63
CA VAL A 6 -25.77 -10.00 -7.47
C VAL A 6 -25.09 -10.37 -6.15
N ASN A 7 -25.84 -10.40 -5.05
CA ASN A 7 -25.30 -10.78 -3.74
C ASN A 7 -24.78 -12.23 -3.74
N ASN A 8 -25.53 -13.16 -4.32
CA ASN A 8 -25.10 -14.56 -4.40
C ASN A 8 -23.83 -14.74 -5.26
N GLN A 9 -23.65 -13.95 -6.32
CA GLN A 9 -22.42 -13.96 -7.11
C GLN A 9 -21.23 -13.43 -6.31
N LYS A 10 -21.41 -12.32 -5.59
CA LYS A 10 -20.36 -11.72 -4.75
C LYS A 10 -19.92 -12.65 -3.62
N ILE A 11 -20.89 -13.30 -2.96
CA ILE A 11 -20.60 -14.30 -1.91
C ILE A 11 -19.86 -15.50 -2.49
N LYS A 12 -20.31 -16.04 -3.64
CA LYS A 12 -19.58 -17.13 -4.31
C LYS A 12 -18.15 -16.73 -4.65
N GLN A 13 -17.93 -15.50 -5.11
CA GLN A 13 -16.60 -15.00 -5.41
C GLN A 13 -15.72 -14.93 -4.16
N ILE A 14 -16.23 -14.38 -3.06
CA ILE A 14 -15.50 -14.33 -1.78
C ILE A 14 -15.14 -15.76 -1.30
N MET A 15 -16.08 -16.71 -1.40
CA MET A 15 -15.83 -18.11 -1.04
C MET A 15 -14.77 -18.79 -1.92
N MET A 16 -14.47 -18.26 -3.12
CA MET A 16 -13.43 -18.76 -4.01
C MET A 16 -12.06 -18.11 -3.79
N LEU A 17 -11.98 -17.01 -3.04
CA LEU A 17 -10.70 -16.37 -2.70
C LEU A 17 -9.99 -17.20 -1.63
N ARG A 18 -8.67 -17.36 -1.78
CA ARG A 18 -7.85 -18.00 -0.74
C ARG A 18 -7.44 -16.98 0.33
N GLU A 19 -7.33 -17.43 1.57
CA GLU A 19 -6.65 -16.67 2.61
C GLU A 19 -5.14 -16.85 2.49
N ASP A 20 -4.39 -15.75 2.47
CA ASP A 20 -2.93 -15.79 2.32
C ASP A 20 -2.30 -14.57 3.03
N ARG A 21 -2.25 -14.63 4.36
CA ARG A 21 -1.75 -13.51 5.18
C ARG A 21 -0.26 -13.23 4.93
N ASN A 22 0.51 -14.28 4.65
CA ASN A 22 1.93 -14.15 4.34
C ASN A 22 2.14 -13.33 3.06
N LEU A 23 1.28 -13.50 2.05
CA LEU A 23 1.34 -12.67 0.85
C LEU A 23 0.98 -11.21 1.14
N LEU A 24 0.02 -10.93 2.03
CA LEU A 24 -0.30 -9.57 2.46
C LEU A 24 0.89 -8.92 3.20
N VAL A 25 1.53 -9.66 4.11
CA VAL A 25 2.76 -9.26 4.80
C VAL A 25 3.86 -8.92 3.80
N VAL A 26 4.10 -9.82 2.82
CA VAL A 26 5.09 -9.61 1.76
C VAL A 26 4.75 -8.39 0.93
N ALA A 27 3.48 -8.15 0.60
CA ALA A 27 3.08 -6.97 -0.15
C ALA A 27 3.47 -5.67 0.57
N HIS A 28 3.21 -5.57 1.88
CA HIS A 28 3.64 -4.42 2.68
C HIS A 28 5.17 -4.32 2.77
N LEU A 29 5.85 -5.39 3.19
CA LEU A 29 7.31 -5.35 3.35
C LEU A 29 8.05 -5.13 2.02
N SER A 30 7.46 -5.52 0.89
CA SER A 30 8.07 -5.30 -0.43
C SER A 30 8.26 -3.82 -0.74
N GLN A 31 7.53 -2.91 -0.10
CA GLN A 31 7.74 -1.46 -0.22
C GLN A 31 9.15 -1.03 0.23
N LEU A 32 9.76 -1.76 1.17
CA LEU A 32 11.10 -1.45 1.68
C LEU A 32 12.20 -1.70 0.63
N LEU A 33 11.89 -2.36 -0.50
CA LEU A 33 12.85 -2.50 -1.60
C LEU A 33 13.25 -1.15 -2.22
N ASP A 34 12.47 -0.08 -2.04
CA ASP A 34 12.88 1.27 -2.46
C ASP A 34 14.16 1.72 -1.77
N LEU A 35 14.43 1.26 -0.54
CA LEU A 35 15.66 1.60 0.19
C LEU A 35 16.92 1.02 -0.47
N VAL A 36 16.78 -0.08 -1.21
CA VAL A 36 17.89 -0.78 -1.86
C VAL A 36 17.97 -0.45 -3.35
N THR A 37 16.82 -0.34 -4.00
CA THR A 37 16.70 -0.26 -5.47
C THR A 37 16.20 1.08 -5.97
N GLY A 38 15.70 1.95 -5.09
CA GLY A 38 15.10 3.25 -5.42
C GLY A 38 13.68 3.20 -6.02
N ILE A 39 13.31 2.10 -6.70
CA ILE A 39 12.00 1.96 -7.38
C ILE A 39 11.30 0.62 -7.14
N GLY A 40 12.02 -0.40 -6.67
CA GLY A 40 11.50 -1.76 -6.51
C GLY A 40 10.40 -1.84 -5.45
N GLY A 41 10.40 -0.92 -4.49
CA GLY A 41 9.35 -0.78 -3.49
C GLY A 41 8.03 -0.25 -4.05
N PHE A 42 8.01 0.31 -5.26
CA PHE A 42 6.78 0.60 -5.98
C PHE A 42 6.39 -0.53 -6.93
N ILE A 43 7.34 -1.04 -7.71
CA ILE A 43 7.09 -2.03 -8.77
C ILE A 43 6.64 -3.38 -8.21
N VAL A 44 7.30 -3.88 -7.16
CA VAL A 44 6.99 -5.21 -6.61
C VAL A 44 5.57 -5.26 -6.02
N PRO A 45 5.14 -4.33 -5.13
CA PRO A 45 3.75 -4.35 -4.66
C PRO A 45 2.72 -4.14 -5.76
N LEU A 46 3.03 -3.35 -6.81
CA LEU A 46 2.15 -3.19 -7.96
C LEU A 46 1.90 -4.52 -8.70
N ILE A 47 2.97 -5.26 -8.97
CA ILE A 47 2.88 -6.58 -9.63
C ILE A 47 2.13 -7.56 -8.72
N LEU A 48 2.45 -7.61 -7.42
CA LEU A 48 1.75 -8.46 -6.45
C LEU A 48 0.25 -8.14 -6.44
N TRP A 49 -0.13 -6.86 -6.35
CA TRP A 49 -1.53 -6.45 -6.36
C TRP A 49 -2.23 -6.84 -7.66
N LEU A 50 -1.69 -6.47 -8.83
CA LEU A 50 -2.33 -6.74 -10.11
C LEU A 50 -2.51 -8.25 -10.38
N THR A 51 -1.58 -9.09 -9.90
CA THR A 51 -1.62 -10.53 -10.16
C THR A 51 -2.45 -11.33 -9.15
N GLN A 52 -2.66 -10.79 -7.93
CA GLN A 52 -3.27 -11.51 -6.81
C GLN A 52 -4.58 -10.89 -6.29
N ARG A 53 -4.95 -9.65 -6.66
CA ARG A 53 -6.15 -8.94 -6.16
C ARG A 53 -7.46 -9.74 -6.31
N ASP A 54 -7.57 -10.54 -7.37
CA ASP A 54 -8.77 -11.32 -7.69
C ASP A 54 -8.70 -12.77 -7.16
N LYS A 55 -7.62 -13.12 -6.42
CA LYS A 55 -7.33 -14.50 -5.97
C LYS A 55 -7.19 -14.63 -4.46
N VAL A 56 -6.77 -13.56 -3.78
CA VAL A 56 -6.46 -13.57 -2.35
C VAL A 56 -7.39 -12.63 -1.60
N LEU A 57 -7.95 -13.12 -0.50
CA LEU A 57 -8.83 -12.34 0.37
C LEU A 57 -8.10 -11.10 0.89
N ASN A 58 -8.76 -9.95 0.86
CA ASN A 58 -8.26 -8.63 1.25
C ASN A 58 -7.09 -8.07 0.42
N MET A 59 -6.52 -8.83 -0.53
CA MET A 59 -5.38 -8.37 -1.32
C MET A 59 -5.67 -7.09 -2.11
N ASP A 60 -6.90 -6.93 -2.61
CA ASP A 60 -7.28 -5.71 -3.34
C ASP A 60 -7.23 -4.47 -2.44
N GLU A 61 -7.73 -4.57 -1.20
CA GLU A 61 -7.74 -3.47 -0.25
C GLU A 61 -6.31 -3.08 0.16
N HIS A 62 -5.51 -4.06 0.60
CA HIS A 62 -4.12 -3.83 1.01
C HIS A 62 -3.27 -3.26 -0.13
N GLY A 63 -3.41 -3.81 -1.34
CA GLY A 63 -2.68 -3.34 -2.51
C GLY A 63 -3.04 -1.91 -2.92
N LYS A 64 -4.33 -1.54 -2.89
CA LYS A 64 -4.75 -0.15 -3.12
C LYS A 64 -4.18 0.81 -2.09
N GLN A 65 -4.20 0.44 -0.80
CA GLN A 65 -3.63 1.25 0.26
C GLN A 65 -2.12 1.45 0.10
N ILE A 66 -1.38 0.37 -0.21
CA ILE A 66 0.06 0.41 -0.49
C ILE A 66 0.37 1.37 -1.65
N LEU A 67 -0.33 1.23 -2.78
CA LEU A 67 -0.10 2.06 -3.97
C LEU A 67 -0.50 3.51 -3.74
N ASN A 68 -1.62 3.76 -3.08
CA ASN A 68 -2.05 5.10 -2.70
C ASN A 68 -0.98 5.80 -1.85
N PHE A 69 -0.41 5.10 -0.87
CA PHE A 69 0.65 5.64 -0.01
C PHE A 69 1.93 5.91 -0.79
N GLN A 70 2.40 4.98 -1.62
CA GLN A 70 3.62 5.16 -2.41
C GLN A 70 3.51 6.32 -3.40
N ILE A 71 2.37 6.44 -4.09
CA ILE A 71 2.13 7.57 -5.00
C ILE A 71 2.09 8.89 -4.21
N SER A 72 1.45 8.91 -3.04
CA SER A 72 1.40 10.10 -2.17
C SER A 72 2.80 10.50 -1.70
N ALA A 73 3.59 9.54 -1.20
CA ALA A 73 4.96 9.76 -0.76
C ALA A 73 5.84 10.27 -1.91
N PHE A 74 5.69 9.74 -3.11
CA PHE A 74 6.40 10.23 -4.30
C PHE A 74 6.01 11.67 -4.66
N ILE A 75 4.73 12.03 -4.58
CA ILE A 75 4.29 13.42 -4.82
C ILE A 75 4.87 14.35 -3.74
N TYR A 76 4.83 13.94 -2.47
CA TYR A 76 5.38 14.73 -1.37
C TYR A 76 6.89 14.91 -1.49
N SER A 77 7.64 13.91 -1.93
CA SER A 77 9.08 14.03 -2.11
C SER A 77 9.42 15.07 -3.19
N ILE A 78 8.67 15.10 -4.30
CA ILE A 78 8.82 16.13 -5.35
C ILE A 78 8.52 17.52 -4.80
N ILE A 79 7.45 17.67 -4.02
CA ILE A 79 7.10 18.96 -3.39
C ILE A 79 8.19 19.42 -2.41
N CYS A 80 8.86 18.50 -1.72
CA CYS A 80 9.92 18.86 -0.79
C CYS A 80 11.14 19.47 -1.49
N ILE A 81 11.42 19.15 -2.75
CA ILE A 81 12.59 19.67 -3.50
C ILE A 81 12.64 21.21 -3.53
N PRO A 82 11.61 21.93 -4.02
CA PRO A 82 11.61 23.40 -3.96
C PRO A 82 11.58 23.93 -2.52
N LEU A 83 10.98 23.20 -1.57
CA LEU A 83 10.96 23.59 -0.15
C LEU A 83 12.34 23.54 0.50
N ILE A 84 13.34 22.88 -0.10
CA ILE A 84 14.73 22.91 0.41
C ILE A 84 15.27 24.34 0.39
N PHE A 85 14.90 25.15 -0.61
CA PHE A 85 15.34 26.55 -0.70
C PHE A 85 14.70 27.45 0.36
N LEU A 86 13.66 26.98 1.05
CA LEU A 86 13.03 27.67 2.18
C LEU A 86 13.71 27.26 3.49
N PHE A 87 14.94 27.75 3.71
CA PHE A 87 15.73 27.50 4.92
C PHE A 87 15.97 26.01 5.25
N GLY A 88 16.02 25.14 4.23
CA GLY A 88 16.21 23.71 4.44
C GLY A 88 14.98 22.96 4.95
N LEU A 89 13.79 23.60 4.99
CA LEU A 89 12.55 22.96 5.45
C LEU A 89 12.22 21.68 4.66
N GLY A 90 12.51 21.67 3.36
CA GLY A 90 12.35 20.47 2.52
C GLY A 90 13.17 19.28 3.01
N ILE A 91 14.35 19.49 3.59
CA ILE A 91 15.20 18.41 4.12
C ILE A 91 14.54 17.78 5.35
N LEU A 92 14.04 18.61 6.28
CA LEU A 92 13.33 18.13 7.46
C LEU A 92 12.07 17.33 7.08
N ALA A 93 11.32 17.82 6.08
CA ALA A 93 10.15 17.12 5.55
C ALA A 93 10.51 15.78 4.88
N LEU A 94 11.60 15.72 4.12
CA LEU A 94 12.09 14.46 3.53
C LEU A 94 12.53 13.45 4.58
N ILE A 95 13.18 13.88 5.66
CA ILE A 95 13.55 12.99 6.78
C ILE A 95 12.29 12.41 7.43
N ALA A 96 11.31 13.26 7.73
CA ALA A 96 10.04 12.82 8.31
C ALA A 96 9.30 11.84 7.38
N LEU A 97 9.25 12.15 6.08
CA LEU A 97 8.66 11.28 5.06
C LEU A 97 9.39 9.93 4.96
N GLY A 98 10.72 9.93 4.99
CA GLY A 98 11.53 8.70 4.99
C GLY A 98 11.24 7.80 6.19
N LEU A 99 11.06 8.39 7.38
CA LEU A 99 10.64 7.64 8.57
C LEU A 99 9.24 7.02 8.40
N LEU A 100 8.29 7.75 7.80
CA LEU A 100 6.96 7.20 7.52
C LEU A 100 7.02 6.03 6.54
N VAL A 101 7.76 6.18 5.44
CA VAL A 101 7.94 5.16 4.40
C VAL A 101 8.66 3.92 4.94
N LEU A 102 9.49 4.05 5.98
CA LEU A 102 10.14 2.92 6.65
C LEU A 102 9.21 2.25 7.67
N ILE A 103 8.58 3.02 8.56
CA ILE A 103 7.88 2.50 9.73
C ILE A 103 6.52 1.89 9.35
N PHE A 104 5.74 2.55 8.50
CA PHE A 104 4.36 2.12 8.22
C PHE A 104 4.24 0.79 7.48
N PRO A 105 5.09 0.47 6.48
CA PRO A 105 5.09 -0.86 5.88
C PRO A 105 5.35 -1.98 6.91
N ILE A 106 6.22 -1.76 7.89
CA ILE A 106 6.51 -2.74 8.95
C ILE A 106 5.30 -2.92 9.87
N ILE A 107 4.71 -1.81 10.35
CA ILE A 107 3.52 -1.87 11.21
C ILE A 107 2.35 -2.53 10.48
N ASN A 108 2.11 -2.16 9.22
CA ASN A 108 1.00 -2.73 8.45
C ASN A 108 1.25 -4.19 8.06
N ALA A 109 2.50 -4.61 7.87
CA ALA A 109 2.84 -6.02 7.72
C ALA A 109 2.47 -6.83 8.98
N ILE A 110 2.85 -6.34 10.17
CA ILE A 110 2.48 -7.01 11.44
C ILE A 110 0.95 -7.09 11.59
N LYS A 111 0.25 -5.99 11.33
CA LYS A 111 -1.22 -5.94 11.37
C LYS A 111 -1.87 -6.91 10.37
N ALA A 112 -1.36 -6.97 9.14
CA ALA A 112 -1.85 -7.89 8.11
C ALA A 112 -1.66 -9.36 8.54
N SER A 113 -0.56 -9.69 9.21
CA SER A 113 -0.33 -11.01 9.79
C SER A 113 -1.41 -11.37 10.85
N ASN A 114 -1.78 -10.39 11.68
CA ASN A 114 -2.83 -10.57 12.69
C ASN A 114 -4.26 -10.56 12.10
N GLY A 115 -4.44 -10.15 10.84
CA GLY A 115 -5.76 -9.93 10.24
C GLY A 115 -6.42 -8.64 10.71
N GLU A 116 -5.62 -7.68 11.19
CA GLU A 116 -6.07 -6.36 11.61
C GLU A 116 -6.13 -5.38 10.42
N PRO A 117 -7.03 -4.38 10.47
CA PRO A 117 -7.08 -3.35 9.44
C PRO A 117 -5.78 -2.56 9.38
N THR A 118 -5.33 -2.29 8.15
CA THR A 118 -4.10 -1.55 7.86
C THR A 118 -4.42 -0.10 7.50
N TYR A 119 -3.45 0.78 7.73
CA TYR A 119 -3.62 2.21 7.51
C TYR A 119 -2.28 2.90 7.21
N TYR A 120 -2.28 3.77 6.20
CA TYR A 120 -1.16 4.65 5.89
C TYR A 120 -1.56 6.10 6.12
N PRO A 121 -0.91 6.83 7.04
CA PRO A 121 -1.18 8.25 7.22
C PRO A 121 -0.70 9.02 6.01
N LEU A 122 -1.32 10.18 5.78
CA LEU A 122 -1.01 11.07 4.67
C LEU A 122 -1.18 10.40 3.28
N SER A 123 -1.87 9.26 3.21
CA SER A 123 -2.18 8.62 1.93
C SER A 123 -3.39 9.27 1.26
N ILE A 124 -3.20 9.77 0.05
CA ILE A 124 -4.26 10.25 -0.84
C ILE A 124 -4.90 9.04 -1.54
N GLN A 125 -6.23 8.95 -1.53
CA GLN A 125 -6.96 7.82 -2.11
C GLN A 125 -7.18 7.97 -3.63
N PHE A 126 -6.20 7.58 -4.43
CA PHE A 126 -6.32 7.54 -5.89
C PHE A 126 -7.15 6.33 -6.35
N LEU A 127 -6.88 5.17 -5.74
CA LEU A 127 -7.59 3.92 -5.98
C LEU A 127 -8.63 3.72 -4.87
N LYS A 128 -9.89 3.48 -5.25
CA LYS A 128 -11.04 3.23 -4.35
C LYS A 128 -11.47 1.77 -4.39
#